data_AF-X1KXG5-F1
#
_entry.id   AF-X1KXG5-F1
#
_cell.length_a   1.000
_cell.length_b   1.000
_cell.length_c   1.000
_cell.angle_alpha   90.00
_cell.angle_beta   90.00
_cell.angle_gamma   90.00
#
_symmetry.space_group_name_H-M   'P 1'
#
loop_
_entity.id
_entity.type
_entity.pdbx_description
1 polymer ?
#
loop_
_entity_poly.entity_id
_entity_poly.type
_entity_poly.pdbx_seq_one_letter_code
_entity_poly.pdbx_strand_id
1 'polypeptide(L)'
;HFHFAGIGPPQGSPPAVVAAALSEFMEAAVSLPFIDAVAHPFVIPNAPFGDPEHYISLLDDGFFERVSHTAAQNAIAFELNASQLAQEKYRLLLRRFYLIAKRHRVKFTVGSDAHSAHEQAGVSAVESYARELGLVRDDFLDANDILERRPGRKSISP
;
A
#
# COMPACT_ATOMS: atom_id res chain seq x y z
N HIS A 1 7.13 -5.38 0.65
CA HIS A 1 7.32 -5.28 2.10
C HIS A 1 8.61 -4.54 2.37
N PHE A 2 8.58 -3.37 2.99
CA PHE A 2 9.81 -2.66 3.33
C PHE A 2 10.20 -2.95 4.77
N HIS A 3 11.34 -3.61 4.97
CA HIS A 3 11.95 -3.80 6.28
C HIS A 3 13.07 -2.77 6.43
N PHE A 4 12.76 -1.66 7.09
CA PHE A 4 13.64 -0.49 7.21
C PHE A 4 14.54 -0.55 8.46
N ALA A 5 15.38 -1.57 8.56
CA ALA A 5 16.42 -1.55 9.59
C ALA A 5 17.50 -0.51 9.19
N GLY A 6 17.52 0.65 9.87
CA GLY A 6 18.57 1.68 9.70
C GLY A 6 18.41 2.65 8.54
N ILE A 7 17.32 2.59 7.78
CA ILE A 7 17.01 3.52 6.67
C ILE A 7 15.68 4.21 6.97
N GLY A 8 15.71 5.49 7.33
CA GLY A 8 14.52 6.27 7.67
C GLY A 8 14.89 7.53 8.47
N PRO A 9 13.91 8.41 8.73
CA PRO A 9 14.16 9.55 9.60
C PRO A 9 14.61 9.07 11.00
N PRO A 10 15.43 9.83 11.74
CA PRO A 10 15.84 9.45 13.09
C PRO A 10 14.65 9.12 13.99
N GLN A 11 14.82 8.17 14.92
CA GLN A 11 13.79 7.89 15.94
C GLN A 11 13.42 9.19 16.69
N GLY A 12 12.12 9.41 16.89
CA GLY A 12 11.62 10.65 17.51
C GLY A 12 11.57 11.86 16.57
N SER A 13 11.79 11.67 15.26
CA SER A 13 11.58 12.74 14.28
C SER A 13 10.15 13.29 14.34
N PRO A 14 9.96 14.60 14.09
CA PRO A 14 8.63 15.19 14.03
C PRO A 14 7.74 14.50 12.98
N PRO A 15 6.42 14.35 13.21
CA PRO A 15 5.53 13.65 12.28
C PRO A 15 5.57 14.18 10.85
N ALA A 16 5.80 15.49 10.65
CA ALA A 16 5.95 16.08 9.32
C ALA A 16 7.19 15.56 8.55
N VAL A 17 8.30 15.31 9.25
CA VAL A 17 9.52 14.74 8.66
C VAL A 17 9.27 13.28 8.26
N VAL A 18 8.55 12.55 9.11
CA VAL A 18 8.14 11.16 8.83
C VAL A 18 7.20 11.09 7.64
N ALA A 19 6.21 11.98 7.57
CA ALA A 19 5.30 12.09 6.44
C ALA A 19 6.03 12.39 5.14
N ALA A 20 6.97 13.34 5.13
CA ALA A 20 7.78 13.66 3.96
C ALA A 20 8.62 12.46 3.48
N ALA A 21 9.33 11.79 4.39
CA ALA A 21 10.10 10.60 4.04
C ALA A 21 9.20 9.47 3.49
N LEU A 22 8.04 9.27 4.11
CA LEU A 22 7.07 8.27 3.68
C LEU A 22 6.49 8.58 2.30
N SER A 23 6.25 9.86 1.99
CA SER A 23 5.87 10.32 0.66
C SER A 23 6.93 9.98 -0.37
N GLU A 24 8.20 10.31 -0.11
CA GLU A 24 9.31 9.99 -1.00
C GLU A 24 9.43 8.48 -1.25
N PHE A 25 9.31 7.66 -0.19
CA PHE A 25 9.34 6.21 -0.33
C PHE A 25 8.20 5.67 -1.18
N MET A 26 6.97 6.17 -0.97
CA MET A 26 5.82 5.73 -1.75
C MET A 26 5.95 6.14 -3.22
N GLU A 27 6.34 7.38 -3.50
CA GLU A 27 6.57 7.89 -4.86
C GLU A 27 7.67 7.09 -5.57
N ALA A 28 8.75 6.75 -4.86
CA ALA A 28 9.79 5.87 -5.39
C ALA A 28 9.24 4.45 -5.65
N ALA A 29 8.52 3.86 -4.69
CA ALA A 29 7.98 2.50 -4.80
C ALA A 29 7.09 2.33 -6.02
N VAL A 30 6.17 3.27 -6.26
CA VAL A 30 5.27 3.23 -7.42
C VAL A 30 5.95 3.58 -8.75
N SER A 31 7.23 3.97 -8.72
CA SER A 31 8.03 4.27 -9.91
C SER A 31 8.97 3.13 -10.31
N LEU A 32 9.10 2.09 -9.48
CA LEU A 32 10.03 0.98 -9.74
C LEU A 32 9.43 -0.01 -10.76
N PRO A 33 10.12 -0.30 -11.88
CA PRO A 33 9.58 -1.12 -12.97
C PRO A 33 9.48 -2.62 -12.63
N PHE A 34 10.00 -3.01 -11.46
CA PHE A 34 10.04 -4.40 -11.02
C PHE A 34 8.99 -4.77 -9.96
N ILE A 35 8.25 -3.79 -9.46
CA ILE A 35 7.23 -4.00 -8.42
C ILE A 35 5.87 -4.19 -9.11
N ASP A 36 5.12 -5.20 -8.67
CA ASP A 36 3.78 -5.49 -9.18
C ASP A 36 2.69 -4.97 -8.20
N ALA A 37 3.03 -4.84 -6.91
CA ALA A 37 2.13 -4.31 -5.87
C ALA A 37 2.89 -3.68 -4.69
N VAL A 38 2.30 -2.66 -4.05
CA VAL A 38 2.72 -2.14 -2.75
C VAL A 38 1.95 -2.85 -1.64
N ALA A 39 2.67 -3.60 -0.82
CA ALA A 39 2.13 -4.25 0.37
C ALA A 39 1.79 -3.21 1.46
N HIS A 40 0.65 -3.41 2.15
CA HIS A 40 0.11 -2.60 3.25
C HIS A 40 0.60 -1.14 3.29
N PRO A 41 0.09 -0.29 2.37
CA PRO A 41 0.57 1.08 2.20
C PRO A 41 0.69 1.84 3.53
N PHE A 42 1.81 2.54 3.73
CA PHE A 42 2.05 3.40 4.90
C PHE A 42 2.24 2.68 6.26
N VAL A 43 2.26 1.34 6.29
CA VAL A 43 2.66 0.59 7.48
C VAL A 43 4.17 0.55 7.61
N ILE A 44 4.65 0.90 8.79
CA ILE A 44 6.04 0.78 9.18
C ILE A 44 6.09 -0.18 10.37
N PRO A 45 6.64 -1.39 10.21
CA PRO A 45 6.69 -2.37 11.28
C PRO A 45 7.33 -1.80 12.55
N ASN A 46 6.76 -2.13 13.71
CA ASN A 46 7.17 -1.64 15.03
C ASN A 46 7.03 -0.12 15.26
N ALA A 47 6.44 0.62 14.31
CA ALA A 47 6.15 2.04 14.42
C ALA A 47 7.30 2.87 15.05
N PRO A 48 8.55 2.74 14.55
CA PRO A 48 9.72 3.39 15.15
C PRO A 48 9.63 4.92 15.14
N PHE A 49 8.70 5.47 14.34
CA PHE A 49 8.47 6.89 14.16
C PHE A 49 7.18 7.38 14.85
N GLY A 50 6.60 6.56 15.73
CA GLY A 50 5.37 6.88 16.47
C GLY A 50 4.10 6.43 15.76
N ASP A 51 2.97 6.95 16.25
CA ASP A 51 1.63 6.56 15.79
C ASP A 51 1.39 6.90 14.31
N PRO A 52 0.97 5.95 13.45
CA PRO A 52 0.65 6.18 12.06
C PRO A 52 -0.31 7.32 11.78
N GLU A 53 -1.27 7.59 12.68
CA GLU A 53 -2.19 8.70 12.52
C GLU A 53 -1.47 10.05 12.45
N HIS A 54 -0.38 10.24 13.21
CA HIS A 54 0.31 11.51 13.28
C HIS A 54 0.99 11.90 11.98
N TYR A 55 1.44 10.94 11.17
CA TYR A 55 2.11 11.22 9.90
C TYR A 55 1.22 10.97 8.68
N ILE A 56 0.30 9.99 8.70
CA ILE A 56 -0.62 9.75 7.59
C ILE A 56 -1.65 10.90 7.46
N SER A 57 -2.09 11.49 8.57
CA SER A 57 -3.03 12.62 8.53
C SER A 57 -2.45 13.88 7.89
N LEU A 58 -1.12 14.00 7.82
CA LEU A 58 -0.42 15.11 7.18
C LEU A 58 -0.29 14.94 5.67
N LEU A 59 -0.54 13.74 5.14
CA LEU A 59 -0.56 13.49 3.71
C LEU A 59 -1.84 14.08 3.12
N ASP A 60 -1.72 14.89 2.07
CA ASP A 60 -2.86 15.52 1.43
C ASP A 60 -3.42 14.68 0.27
N ASP A 61 -4.61 15.07 -0.21
CA ASP A 61 -5.24 14.43 -1.36
C ASP A 61 -4.37 14.57 -2.61
N GLY A 62 -3.66 15.69 -2.77
CA GLY A 62 -2.77 15.91 -3.90
C GLY A 62 -1.66 14.86 -3.98
N PHE A 63 -1.07 14.47 -2.86
CA PHE A 63 -0.12 13.38 -2.77
C PHE A 63 -0.77 12.04 -3.14
N PHE A 64 -1.93 11.71 -2.55
CA PHE A 64 -2.64 10.48 -2.86
C PHE A 64 -3.03 10.36 -4.34
N GLU A 65 -3.45 11.46 -4.96
CA GLU A 65 -3.76 11.55 -6.40
C GLU A 65 -2.51 11.28 -7.25
N ARG A 66 -1.36 11.90 -6.91
CA ARG A 66 -0.10 11.68 -7.65
C ARG A 66 0.35 10.22 -7.58
N VAL A 67 0.46 9.64 -6.39
CA VAL A 67 0.93 8.25 -6.25
C VAL A 67 -0.04 7.25 -6.88
N SER A 68 -1.35 7.51 -6.80
CA SER A 68 -2.36 6.66 -7.43
C SER A 68 -2.31 6.75 -8.95
N HIS A 69 -2.13 7.95 -9.50
CA HIS A 69 -1.94 8.14 -10.93
C HIS A 69 -0.72 7.38 -11.45
N THR A 70 0.44 7.54 -10.79
CA THR A 70 1.67 6.84 -11.16
C THR A 70 1.54 5.33 -11.01
N ALA A 71 0.93 4.84 -9.93
CA ALA A 71 0.68 3.41 -9.75
C ALA A 71 -0.20 2.84 -10.86
N ALA A 72 -1.26 3.53 -11.26
CA ALA A 72 -2.12 3.12 -12.36
C ALA A 72 -1.36 3.07 -13.71
N GLN A 73 -0.54 4.08 -13.99
CA GLN A 73 0.30 4.13 -15.21
C GLN A 73 1.31 2.98 -15.26
N ASN A 74 1.90 2.64 -14.12
CA ASN A 74 2.90 1.58 -14.00
C ASN A 74 2.29 0.20 -13.73
N ALA A 75 0.96 0.10 -13.73
CA ALA A 75 0.21 -1.11 -13.47
C ALA A 75 0.54 -1.77 -12.10
N ILE A 76 0.88 -0.94 -11.10
CA ILE A 76 1.19 -1.34 -9.73
C ILE A 76 -0.09 -1.34 -8.91
N ALA A 77 -0.35 -2.44 -8.21
CA ALA A 77 -1.50 -2.57 -7.33
C ALA A 77 -1.22 -2.08 -5.90
N PHE A 78 -2.27 -1.81 -5.13
CA PHE A 78 -2.18 -1.57 -3.69
C PHE A 78 -2.83 -2.71 -2.90
N GLU A 79 -2.16 -3.17 -1.85
CA GLU A 79 -2.66 -4.28 -1.04
C GLU A 79 -3.70 -3.81 -0.01
N LEU A 80 -4.82 -4.54 0.04
CA LEU A 80 -5.73 -4.57 1.17
C LEU A 80 -5.29 -5.68 2.13
N ASN A 81 -4.56 -5.29 3.17
CA ASN A 81 -3.97 -6.23 4.12
C ASN A 81 -4.94 -6.60 5.25
N ALA A 82 -5.24 -7.87 5.42
CA ALA A 82 -6.21 -8.37 6.39
C ALA A 82 -5.84 -8.03 7.84
N SER A 83 -4.57 -8.23 8.22
CA SER A 83 -4.10 -7.98 9.59
C SER A 83 -4.18 -6.49 9.96
N GLN A 84 -3.93 -5.61 9.00
CA GLN A 84 -3.96 -4.17 9.21
C GLN A 84 -5.38 -3.63 9.16
N LEU A 85 -6.23 -4.14 8.26
CA LEU A 85 -7.62 -3.72 8.14
C LEU A 85 -8.51 -4.18 9.29
N ALA A 86 -8.11 -5.22 10.03
CA ALA A 86 -8.72 -5.57 11.31
C ALA A 86 -8.57 -4.46 12.37
N GLN A 87 -7.59 -3.56 12.21
CA GLN A 87 -7.40 -2.40 13.07
C GLN A 87 -8.26 -1.24 12.55
N GLU A 88 -9.33 -0.90 13.27
CA GLU A 88 -10.27 0.15 12.86
C GLU A 88 -9.58 1.48 12.54
N LYS A 89 -8.59 1.87 13.34
CA LYS A 89 -7.82 3.10 13.14
C LYS A 89 -7.13 3.14 11.77
N TYR A 90 -6.43 2.06 11.41
CA TYR A 90 -5.77 1.96 10.11
C TYR A 90 -6.78 1.96 8.95
N ARG A 91 -7.88 1.22 9.11
CA ARG A 91 -8.99 1.17 8.15
C ARG A 91 -9.59 2.55 7.89
N LEU A 92 -9.75 3.38 8.92
CA LEU A 92 -10.27 4.74 8.79
C LEU A 92 -9.25 5.67 8.12
N LEU A 93 -7.98 5.61 8.54
CA LEU A 93 -6.90 6.43 7.99
C LEU A 93 -6.71 6.23 6.48
N LEU A 94 -6.73 4.97 6.02
CA LEU A 94 -6.50 4.66 4.61
C LEU A 94 -7.74 4.70 3.73
N ARG A 95 -8.94 4.89 4.30
CA ARG A 95 -10.17 4.97 3.52
C ARG A 95 -10.08 6.01 2.40
N ARG A 96 -9.54 7.20 2.74
CA ARG A 96 -9.36 8.29 1.79
C ARG A 96 -8.42 7.91 0.66
N PHE A 97 -7.29 7.29 0.99
CA PHE A 97 -6.29 6.83 0.03
C PHE A 97 -6.85 5.79 -0.93
N TYR A 98 -7.52 4.74 -0.44
CA TYR A 98 -8.06 3.69 -1.30
C TYR A 98 -9.18 4.18 -2.23
N LEU A 99 -10.02 5.11 -1.77
CA LEU A 99 -11.04 5.73 -2.63
C LEU A 99 -10.40 6.53 -3.76
N ILE A 100 -9.33 7.29 -3.48
CA ILE A 100 -8.57 8.02 -4.49
C ILE A 100 -7.91 7.05 -5.48
N ALA A 101 -7.27 6.00 -4.98
CA ALA A 101 -6.64 4.97 -5.79
C ALA A 101 -7.63 4.34 -6.78
N LYS A 102 -8.84 4.03 -6.31
CA LYS A 102 -9.91 3.51 -7.16
C LYS A 102 -10.32 4.49 -8.26
N ARG A 103 -10.42 5.80 -7.97
CA ARG A 103 -10.74 6.82 -9.00
C ARG A 103 -9.71 6.83 -10.13
N HIS A 104 -8.45 6.55 -9.82
CA HIS A 104 -7.36 6.39 -10.79
C HIS A 104 -7.30 5.01 -11.44
N ARG A 105 -8.23 4.11 -11.13
CA ARG A 105 -8.27 2.72 -11.63
C ARG A 105 -7.06 1.90 -11.23
N VAL A 106 -6.44 2.23 -10.09
CA VAL A 106 -5.44 1.36 -9.47
C VAL A 106 -6.11 0.04 -9.11
N LYS A 107 -5.44 -1.07 -9.42
CA LYS A 107 -5.90 -2.40 -9.01
C LYS A 107 -5.51 -2.67 -7.56
N PHE A 108 -6.22 -3.60 -6.92
CA PHE A 108 -5.96 -4.00 -5.54
C PHE A 108 -5.55 -5.46 -5.47
N THR A 109 -4.71 -5.79 -4.49
CA THR A 109 -4.45 -7.17 -4.09
C THR A 109 -4.98 -7.41 -2.68
N VAL A 110 -5.17 -8.68 -2.32
CA VAL A 110 -5.55 -9.08 -0.96
C VAL A 110 -4.41 -9.88 -0.37
N GLY A 111 -3.93 -9.46 0.80
CA GLY A 111 -2.88 -10.15 1.54
C GLY A 111 -3.30 -10.42 2.97
N SER A 112 -3.11 -11.65 3.46
CA SER A 112 -3.33 -11.94 4.88
C SER A 112 -2.14 -11.53 5.74
N ASP A 113 -0.93 -11.57 5.17
CA ASP A 113 0.34 -11.47 5.88
C ASP A 113 0.47 -12.47 7.04
N ALA A 114 -0.19 -13.62 6.89
CA ALA A 114 -0.23 -14.67 7.90
C ALA A 114 1.10 -15.44 7.94
N HIS A 115 1.72 -15.48 9.12
CA HIS A 115 2.92 -16.26 9.41
C HIS A 115 2.58 -17.61 10.09
N SER A 116 1.30 -17.84 10.38
CA SER A 116 0.75 -19.10 10.87
C SER A 116 -0.66 -19.35 10.32
N ALA A 117 -1.13 -20.61 10.34
CA ALA A 117 -2.46 -20.94 9.85
C ALA A 117 -3.60 -20.23 10.62
N HIS A 118 -3.37 -19.93 11.89
CA HIS A 118 -4.33 -19.22 12.75
C HIS A 118 -4.51 -17.74 12.34
N GLU A 119 -3.51 -17.13 11.71
CA GLU A 119 -3.54 -15.72 11.29
C GLU A 119 -4.34 -15.49 9.99
N GLN A 120 -4.84 -16.55 9.35
CA GLN A 120 -5.66 -16.43 8.13
C GLN A 120 -7.08 -15.89 8.38
N ALA A 121 -7.52 -15.82 9.64
CA ALA A 121 -8.90 -15.47 10.01
C ALA A 121 -9.35 -14.05 9.61
N GLY A 122 -8.43 -13.17 9.19
CA GLY A 122 -8.74 -11.76 8.84
C GLY A 122 -9.27 -11.53 7.42
N VAL A 123 -9.27 -12.54 6.54
CA VAL A 123 -9.63 -12.34 5.11
C VAL A 123 -11.07 -11.82 4.93
N SER A 124 -12.00 -12.20 5.81
CA SER A 124 -13.39 -11.71 5.80
C SER A 124 -13.52 -10.20 6.09
N ALA A 125 -12.57 -9.63 6.85
CA ALA A 125 -12.51 -8.20 7.10
C ALA A 125 -12.14 -7.43 5.82
N VAL A 126 -11.29 -8.01 4.97
CA VAL A 126 -10.93 -7.41 3.67
C VAL A 126 -12.14 -7.36 2.76
N GLU A 127 -12.91 -8.43 2.67
CA GLU A 127 -14.11 -8.46 1.83
C GLU A 127 -15.15 -7.43 2.26
N SER A 128 -15.38 -7.31 3.57
CA SER A 128 -16.31 -6.33 4.13
C SER A 128 -15.85 -4.90 3.85
N TYR A 129 -14.56 -4.62 4.04
CA TYR A 129 -14.00 -3.30 3.76
C TYR A 129 -13.97 -2.98 2.26
N ALA A 130 -13.67 -3.95 1.39
CA ALA A 130 -13.75 -3.79 -0.05
C ALA A 130 -15.17 -3.36 -0.48
N ARG A 131 -16.21 -3.98 0.10
CA ARG A 131 -17.61 -3.57 -0.13
C ARG A 131 -17.88 -2.14 0.35
N GLU A 132 -17.36 -1.73 1.50
CA GLU A 132 -17.49 -0.35 2.01
C GLU A 132 -16.83 0.69 1.08
N LEU A 133 -15.75 0.31 0.40
CA LEU A 133 -15.07 1.11 -0.63
C LEU A 133 -15.76 0.99 -2.02
N GLY A 134 -16.80 0.16 -2.11
CA GLY A 134 -17.52 -0.16 -3.33
C GLY A 134 -16.69 -0.91 -4.36
N LEU A 135 -15.57 -1.54 -3.97
CA LEU A 135 -14.69 -2.28 -4.87
C LEU A 135 -15.42 -3.50 -5.43
N VAL A 136 -15.26 -3.73 -6.72
CA VAL A 136 -15.80 -4.88 -7.44
C VAL A 136 -14.69 -5.84 -7.85
N ARG A 137 -15.04 -7.03 -8.35
CA ARG A 137 -14.06 -8.04 -8.78
C ARG A 137 -13.01 -7.48 -9.74
N ASP A 138 -13.44 -6.66 -10.70
CA ASP A 138 -12.54 -6.07 -11.69
C ASP A 138 -11.55 -5.06 -11.08
N ASP A 139 -11.78 -4.59 -9.85
CA ASP A 139 -10.81 -3.74 -9.16
C ASP A 139 -9.63 -4.54 -8.61
N PHE A 140 -9.70 -5.89 -8.59
CA PHE A 140 -8.65 -6.74 -8.06
C PHE A 140 -7.74 -7.30 -9.15
N LEU A 141 -6.49 -7.51 -8.77
CA LEU A 141 -5.45 -8.12 -9.57
C LEU A 141 -5.24 -9.55 -9.09
N ASP A 142 -5.28 -10.51 -10.02
CA ASP A 142 -5.03 -11.92 -9.73
C ASP A 142 -3.61 -12.35 -10.14
N ALA A 143 -3.25 -13.59 -9.82
CA ALA A 143 -1.92 -14.11 -10.11
C ALA A 143 -1.65 -14.25 -11.63
N ASN A 144 -2.68 -14.52 -12.44
CA ASN A 144 -2.53 -14.65 -13.88
C ASN A 144 -2.25 -13.27 -14.51
N ASP A 145 -2.92 -12.22 -14.03
CA ASP A 145 -2.65 -10.84 -14.46
C ASP A 145 -1.16 -10.49 -14.30
N ILE A 146 -0.51 -10.92 -13.21
CA ILE A 146 0.91 -10.68 -12.97
C ILE A 146 1.79 -11.44 -13.96
N LEU A 147 1.47 -12.71 -14.20
CA LEU A 147 2.27 -13.58 -15.06
C LEU A 147 2.16 -13.15 -16.53
N GLU A 148 0.97 -12.74 -16.99
CA GLU A 148 0.71 -12.30 -18.35
C GLU A 148 1.35 -10.94 -18.68
N ARG A 149 1.58 -10.09 -17.67
CA ARG A 149 2.30 -8.81 -17.82
C ARG A 149 3.81 -8.96 -17.99
N ARG A 150 4.35 -10.19 -17.93
CA ARG A 150 5.79 -10.46 -18.03
C ARG A 150 6.35 -10.86 -19.42
N PRO A 151 5.88 -10.39 -20.60
CA PRO A 151 6.64 -10.57 -21.82
C PRO A 151 7.73 -9.48 -21.91
N GLY A 152 8.98 -9.84 -21.57
CA GLY A 152 10.15 -9.07 -22.00
C GLY A 152 10.66 -7.94 -21.08
N ARG A 153 10.75 -8.14 -19.76
CA ARG A 153 11.69 -7.33 -18.95
C ARG A 153 13.09 -7.54 -19.53
N LYS A 154 13.58 -6.58 -20.33
CA LYS A 154 14.97 -6.54 -20.78
C LYS A 154 15.84 -6.72 -19.54
N SER A 155 16.78 -7.67 -19.60
CA SER A 155 17.78 -7.83 -18.55
C SER A 155 18.42 -6.46 -18.34
N ILE A 156 18.28 -5.92 -17.13
CA ILE A 156 19.18 -4.89 -16.67
C ILE A 156 20.50 -5.62 -16.54
N SER A 157 21.34 -5.51 -17.57
CA SER A 157 22.70 -6.04 -17.52
C SER A 157 23.45 -5.22 -16.47
N PRO A 158 24.26 -5.86 -15.62
CA PRO A 158 24.96 -5.20 -14.52
C PRO A 158 25.92 -4.10 -15.00
#